data_AF-A0A6C0F1A3-F1
#
_entry.id   AF-A0A6C0F1A3-F1
#
_cell.length_a   1.000
_cell.length_b   1.000
_cell.length_c   1.000
_cell.angle_alpha   90.00
_cell.angle_beta   90.00
_cell.angle_gamma   90.00
#
_symmetry.space_group_name_H-M   'P 1'
#
loop_
_entity.id
_entity.type
_entity.pdbx_description
1 polymer ?
#
loop_
_entity_poly.entity_id
_entity_poly.type
_entity_poly.pdbx_seq_one_letter_code
_entity_poly.pdbx_strand_id
1 'polypeptide(L)' 'MERGLVMLLHAIVIGLILYVIMFLVMKQSQSVAENRSILIAAVVLIYMILFGHGLPNKGIRI' A
#
# COMPACT_ATOMS: atom_id res chain seq x y z
N MET A 1 16.74 -4.70 -7.93
CA MET A 1 15.60 -5.31 -7.22
C MET A 1 15.77 -5.03 -5.74
N GLU A 2 14.89 -4.21 -5.17
CA GLU A 2 14.84 -4.07 -3.71
C GLU A 2 14.36 -5.38 -3.08
N ARG A 3 14.77 -5.64 -1.83
CA ARG A 3 14.37 -6.86 -1.13
C ARG A 3 12.85 -6.85 -0.92
N GLY A 4 12.18 -8.00 -1.10
CA GLY A 4 10.73 -8.11 -0.88
C GLY A 4 10.29 -7.67 0.53
N LEU A 5 11.15 -7.83 1.54
CA LEU A 5 10.91 -7.30 2.89
C LEU A 5 10.79 -5.77 2.93
N VAL A 6 11.55 -5.05 2.10
CA VAL A 6 11.47 -3.59 2.00
C VAL A 6 10.13 -3.20 1.36
N MET A 7 9.67 -3.93 0.35
CA MET A 7 8.34 -3.71 -0.25
C MET A 7 7.21 -3.97 0.74
N LEU A 8 7.34 -5.01 1.56
CA LEU A 8 6.40 -5.29 2.64
C LEU A 8 6.34 -4.15 3.65
N LEU A 9 7.50 -3.64 4.08
CA LEU A 9 7.55 -2.48 4.99
C LEU A 9 6.89 -1.23 4.38
N HIS A 10 7.10 -0.97 3.09
CA HIS A 10 6.43 0.15 2.41
C HIS A 10 4.90 -0.02 2.41
N ALA A 11 4.41 -1.22 2.08
CA ALA A 11 2.98 -1.49 2.08
C ALA A 11 2.36 -1.34 3.48
N ILE A 12 3.06 -1.77 4.54
CA ILE A 12 2.62 -1.60 5.93
C ILE A 12 2.51 -0.11 6.29
N VAL A 13 3.53 0.69 5.97
CA VAL A 13 3.52 2.14 6.25
C VAL A 13 2.39 2.83 5.49
N ILE A 14 2.20 2.50 4.21
CA ILE A 14 1.12 3.05 3.38
C ILE A 14 -0.26 2.67 3.97
N GLY A 15 -0.45 1.41 4.35
CA GLY A 15 -1.68 0.95 5.00
C GLY A 15 -2.00 1.68 6.30
N LEU A 16 -1.00 1.89 7.16
CA LEU A 16 -1.17 2.65 8.41
C LEU A 16 -1.55 4.11 8.15
N ILE A 17 -0.90 4.76 7.19
CA ILE A 17 -1.24 6.15 6.82
C ILE A 17 -2.69 6.22 6.30
N LEU A 18 -3.08 5.30 5.42
CA LEU A 18 -4.45 5.19 4.90
C LEU A 18 -5.47 4.99 6.02
N TYR A 19 -5.20 4.09 6.96
CA TYR A 19 -6.06 3.86 8.12
C TYR A 19 -6.28 5.14 8.93
N VAL A 20 -5.19 5.84 9.27
CA VAL A 20 -5.25 7.09 10.03
C VAL A 20 -6.07 8.16 9.29
N ILE A 21 -5.88 8.30 7.98
CA ILE A 21 -6.66 9.23 7.16
C ILE A 21 -8.15 8.84 7.16
N MET A 22 -8.48 7.58 6.92
CA MET A 22 -9.88 7.13 6.87
C MET A 22 -10.58 7.26 8.22
N PHE A 23 -9.89 6.95 9.30
CA PHE A 23 -10.44 6.98 10.64
C PHE A 23 -10.53 8.41 11.19
N LEU A 24 -9.46 9.20 11.13
CA LEU A 24 -9.41 10.53 11.75
C LEU A 24 -9.97 11.63 10.84
N VAL A 25 -9.65 11.61 9.55
CA VAL A 25 -10.06 12.67 8.61
C VAL A 25 -11.44 12.38 8.05
N MET A 26 -11.66 11.16 7.54
CA MET A 26 -12.93 10.80 6.90
C MET A 26 -13.98 10.28 7.89
N LYS A 27 -13.63 10.13 9.17
CA LYS A 27 -14.53 9.66 10.25
C LYS A 27 -15.25 8.34 9.92
N GLN A 28 -14.61 7.46 9.16
CA GLN A 28 -15.17 6.14 8.87
C GLN A 28 -15.17 5.29 10.15
N SER A 29 -16.11 4.33 10.23
CA SER A 29 -16.10 3.37 11.34
C SER A 29 -14.80 2.57 11.33
N GLN A 30 -14.31 2.21 12.51
CA GLN A 30 -13.01 1.55 12.69
C GLN A 30 -12.88 0.29 11.80
N SER A 31 -13.90 -0.56 11.78
CA SER A 31 -13.91 -1.78 10.96
C SER A 31 -13.86 -1.48 9.45
N VAL A 32 -14.48 -0.39 9.00
CA VAL A 32 -14.45 -0.01 7.57
C VAL A 32 -13.08 0.57 7.21
N ALA A 33 -12.52 1.44 8.04
CA ALA A 33 -11.18 2.01 7.83
C ALA A 33 -10.11 0.92 7.82
N GLU A 34 -10.18 -0.03 8.75
CA GLU A 34 -9.26 -1.18 8.82
C GLU A 34 -9.34 -2.05 7.56
N ASN A 35 -10.53 -2.57 7.23
CA ASN A 35 -10.70 -3.45 6.07
C ASN A 35 -10.27 -2.78 4.75
N ARG A 36 -10.62 -1.50 4.56
CA ARG A 36 -10.29 -0.77 3.32
C ARG A 36 -8.81 -0.45 3.22
N SER A 37 -8.18 0.00 4.31
CA SER A 37 -6.75 0.33 4.31
C SER A 37 -5.89 -0.92 4.10
N ILE A 38 -6.23 -2.05 4.72
CA ILE A 38 -5.56 -3.34 4.50
C ILE A 38 -5.72 -3.80 3.04
N LEU A 39 -6.94 -3.73 2.49
CA LEU A 39 -7.18 -4.11 1.10
C LEU A 39 -6.33 -3.27 0.12
N ILE A 40 -6.29 -1.94 0.31
CA ILE A 40 -5.49 -1.06 -0.54
C ILE A 40 -4.00 -1.35 -0.36
N ALA A 41 -3.54 -1.55 0.87
CA ALA A 41 -2.14 -1.91 1.15
C ALA A 41 -1.74 -3.24 0.49
N ALA A 42 -2.63 -4.24 0.46
CA ALA A 42 -2.40 -5.51 -0.21
C ALA A 42 -2.26 -5.35 -1.73
N VAL A 43 -3.12 -4.54 -2.36
CA VAL A 43 -3.01 -4.21 -3.79
C VAL A 43 -1.70 -3.49 -4.10
N VAL A 44 -1.31 -2.54 -3.25
CA VAL A 44 -0.04 -1.82 -3.37
C VAL A 44 1.16 -2.75 -3.20
N LEU A 45 1.11 -3.71 -2.28
CA LEU A 45 2.14 -4.73 -2.12
C LEU A 45 2.28 -5.59 -3.38
N ILE A 46 1.16 -6.06 -3.94
CA ILE A 46 1.14 -6.81 -5.19
C ILE A 46 1.79 -5.98 -6.30
N TYR A 47 1.41 -4.70 -6.44
CA TYR A 47 2.04 -3.79 -7.39
C TYR A 47 3.55 -3.69 -7.18
N MET A 48 4.03 -3.47 -5.96
CA MET A 48 5.46 -3.32 -5.69
C MET A 48 6.26 -4.61 -5.94
N ILE A 49 5.68 -5.78 -5.68
CA ILE A 49 6.31 -7.06 -5.98
C ILE A 49 6.44 -7.28 -7.49
N LEU A 50 5.42 -6.89 -8.26
CA LEU A 50 5.40 -7.07 -9.71
C LEU A 50 6.24 -6.03 -10.47
N PHE A 51 6.23 -4.77 -10.01
CA PHE A 51 6.76 -3.63 -10.76
C PHE A 51 7.91 -2.89 -10.06
N GLY A 52 8.15 -3.16 -8.77
CA GLY A 52 9.14 -2.46 -7.95
C GLY A 52 8.58 -1.26 -7.17
N HIS A 53 9.45 -0.58 -6.43
CA HIS A 53 9.11 0.55 -5.54
C HIS A 53 8.70 1.84 -6.28
N GLY A 54 9.21 2.04 -7.49
CA GLY A 54 8.93 3.23 -8.29
C GLY A 54 7.60 3.16 -9.07
N LEU A 55 7.06 4.35 -9.38
CA LEU A 55 6.08 4.48 -10.47
C LEU A 55 6.73 4.03 -11.79
N PRO A 56 6.00 3.41 -12.72
CA PRO A 56 6.57 2.88 -13.95
C PRO A 56 6.97 4.06 -14.84
N ASN A 57 8.18 4.58 -14.67
CA ASN A 57 8.66 5.77 -15.37
C ASN A 57 9.53 5.43 -16.60
N LYS A 58 9.52 4.17 -17.03
CA LYS A 58 10.03 3.68 -18.30
C LYS A 58 9.40 2.31 -18.55
N GLY A 59 8.96 2.11 -19.79
CA GLY A 59 8.11 0.99 -20.20
C GLY A 59 8.56 -0.36 -19.65
N ILE A 60 7.54 -1.15 -19.29
CA ILE A 60 7.60 -2.60 -19.13
C ILE A 60 8.70 -3.19 -20.02
N ARG A 61 9.75 -3.68 -19.39
CA ARG A 61 10.68 -4.65 -19.97
C ARG A 61 10.47 -5.94 -19.19
N ILE A 62 9.46 -6.67 -19.63
CA ILE A 62 9.36 -8.13 -19.45
C ILE A 62 10.54 -8.80 -20.13
#